data_AF-A0A9D5K4M6-F1
#
_entry.id   AF-A0A9D5K4M6-F1
#
_cell.length_a   1.000
_cell.length_b   1.000
_cell.length_c   1.000
_cell.angle_alpha   90.00
_cell.angle_beta   90.00
_cell.angle_gamma   90.00
#
_symmetry.space_group_name_H-M   'P 1'
#
loop_
_entity.id
_entity.type
_entity.pdbx_description
1 polymer ?
#
loop_
_entity_poly.entity_id
_entity_poly.type
_entity_poly.pdbx_seq_one_letter_code
_entity_poly.pdbx_strand_id
1 'polypeptide(L)'
;MKDLFEHMNYREYLADYYAEKKARRACYSYRLFSRKAGFASPNFLKLVIEGQRNLSKDSVFKFSKALGFNKREAEYFENLVFFNQSKTLEEKNAYLSNLMRFRGRVDPAKIERSEYAYFSQWYHPVIRELIASVDFGAHRACLPVHRGKRCALLFDGRVHDRLACVPALQWGISR
;
A
#
# COMPACT_ATOMS: atom_id res chain seq x y z
N MET A 1 0.87 -7.68 -14.49
CA MET A 1 -0.04 -6.53 -14.31
C MET A 1 -0.67 -6.65 -12.95
N LYS A 2 -0.83 -5.53 -12.24
CA LYS A 2 -1.54 -5.50 -10.96
C LYS A 2 -3.05 -5.57 -11.19
N ASP A 3 -3.77 -6.07 -10.20
CA ASP A 3 -5.23 -6.13 -10.28
C ASP A 3 -5.83 -4.73 -10.31
N LEU A 4 -6.96 -4.58 -11.01
CA LEU A 4 -7.68 -3.31 -11.15
C LEU A 4 -7.93 -2.62 -9.79
N PHE A 5 -8.25 -3.42 -8.76
CA PHE A 5 -8.58 -2.93 -7.41
C PHE A 5 -7.41 -2.29 -6.66
N GLU A 6 -6.18 -2.55 -7.09
CA GLU A 6 -4.97 -1.95 -6.49
C GLU A 6 -4.71 -0.54 -7.00
N HIS A 7 -5.20 -0.20 -8.20
CA HIS A 7 -4.95 1.09 -8.83
C HIS A 7 -5.87 2.18 -8.29
N MET A 8 -5.29 3.34 -7.96
CA MET A 8 -6.05 4.55 -7.59
C MET A 8 -6.27 5.50 -8.77
N ASN A 9 -5.48 5.35 -9.83
CA ASN A 9 -5.55 6.16 -11.04
C ASN A 9 -5.89 5.27 -12.24
N TYR A 10 -7.00 5.56 -12.91
CA TYR A 10 -7.44 4.78 -14.07
C TYR A 10 -6.52 4.96 -15.29
N ARG A 11 -5.81 6.09 -15.43
CA ARG A 11 -4.93 6.33 -16.59
C ARG A 11 -3.67 5.46 -16.50
N GLU A 12 -3.11 5.33 -15.31
CA GLU A 12 -1.98 4.41 -15.03
C GLU A 12 -2.38 2.96 -15.32
N TYR A 13 -3.55 2.55 -14.84
CA TYR A 13 -4.10 1.22 -15.15
C TYR A 13 -4.19 0.97 -16.67
N LEU A 14 -4.72 1.93 -17.44
CA LEU A 14 -4.84 1.81 -18.89
C LEU A 14 -3.47 1.76 -19.60
N ALA A 15 -2.48 2.50 -19.09
CA ALA A 15 -1.12 2.47 -19.61
C ALA A 15 -0.45 1.11 -19.36
N ASP A 16 -0.57 0.58 -18.14
CA ASP A 16 -0.04 -0.73 -17.76
C ASP A 16 -0.70 -1.86 -18.56
N TYR A 17 -2.02 -1.81 -18.72
CA TYR A 17 -2.77 -2.76 -19.55
C TYR A 17 -2.29 -2.74 -21.00
N TYR A 18 -2.11 -1.55 -21.58
CA TYR A 18 -1.62 -1.42 -22.96
C TYR A 18 -0.20 -1.96 -23.11
N ALA A 19 0.69 -1.62 -22.16
CA ALA A 19 2.07 -2.10 -22.16
C ALA A 19 2.14 -3.64 -22.10
N GLU A 20 1.34 -4.28 -21.23
CA GLU A 20 1.30 -5.74 -21.15
C GLU A 20 0.74 -6.37 -22.44
N LYS A 21 -0.35 -5.83 -22.99
CA LYS A 21 -0.92 -6.36 -24.24
C LYS A 21 0.04 -6.22 -25.41
N LYS A 22 0.79 -5.12 -25.48
CA LYS A 22 1.81 -4.89 -26.50
C LYS A 22 3.01 -5.81 -26.33
N ALA A 23 3.44 -6.06 -25.09
CA ALA A 23 4.50 -7.04 -24.81
C ALA A 23 4.09 -8.46 -25.22
N ARG A 24 2.81 -8.83 -24.99
CA ARG A 24 2.29 -10.16 -25.37
C ARG A 24 2.04 -10.30 -26.87
N ARG A 25 1.64 -9.22 -27.55
CA ARG A 25 1.28 -9.20 -28.98
C ARG A 25 1.86 -7.96 -29.64
N ALA A 26 2.89 -8.15 -30.46
CA ALA A 26 3.55 -7.06 -31.17
C ALA A 26 2.61 -6.27 -32.11
N CYS A 27 1.57 -6.91 -32.65
CA CYS A 27 0.55 -6.28 -33.51
C CYS A 27 -0.48 -5.44 -32.74
N TYR A 28 -0.43 -5.42 -31.41
CA TYR A 28 -1.36 -4.65 -30.60
C TYR A 28 -1.04 -3.15 -30.69
N SER A 29 -2.01 -2.37 -31.17
CA SER A 29 -1.88 -0.93 -31.38
C SER A 29 -3.10 -0.19 -30.83
N TYR A 30 -2.95 1.12 -30.57
CA TYR A 30 -4.06 1.98 -30.15
C TYR A 30 -5.25 1.90 -31.10
N ARG A 31 -4.99 1.88 -32.41
CA ARG A 31 -6.02 1.74 -33.46
C ARG A 31 -6.79 0.43 -33.33
N LEU A 32 -6.10 -0.68 -33.05
CA LEU A 32 -6.74 -1.97 -32.86
C LEU A 32 -7.67 -1.96 -31.64
N PHE A 33 -7.24 -1.35 -30.54
CA PHE A 33 -8.07 -1.20 -29.35
C PHE A 33 -9.32 -0.33 -29.62
N SER A 34 -9.16 0.83 -30.25
CA SER A 34 -10.28 1.71 -30.60
C SER A 34 -11.31 0.99 -31.48
N ARG A 35 -10.85 0.20 -32.47
CA ARG A 35 -11.74 -0.62 -33.31
C ARG A 35 -12.47 -1.69 -32.50
N LYS A 36 -11.77 -2.38 -31.58
CA LYS A 36 -12.38 -3.39 -30.70
C LYS A 36 -13.45 -2.78 -29.78
N ALA A 37 -13.21 -1.57 -29.28
CA ALA A 37 -14.12 -0.86 -28.38
C ALA A 37 -15.26 -0.11 -29.11
N GLY A 38 -15.22 -0.02 -30.44
CA GLY A 38 -16.22 0.71 -31.23
C GLY A 38 -16.09 2.24 -31.11
N PHE A 39 -14.86 2.75 -30.98
CA PHE A 39 -14.58 4.19 -31.06
C PHE A 39 -14.28 4.61 -32.49
N ALA A 40 -14.83 5.77 -32.89
CA ALA A 40 -14.56 6.37 -34.20
C ALA A 40 -13.10 6.84 -34.33
N SER A 41 -12.51 7.35 -33.26
CA SER A 41 -11.13 7.85 -33.27
C SER A 41 -10.12 6.73 -32.99
N PRO A 42 -9.15 6.48 -33.90
CA PRO A 42 -8.17 5.40 -33.75
C PRO A 42 -7.17 5.63 -32.61
N ASN A 43 -6.97 6.87 -32.17
CA ASN A 43 -6.03 7.22 -31.10
C ASN A 43 -6.71 7.53 -29.76
N PHE A 44 -7.98 7.16 -29.58
CA PHE A 44 -8.75 7.52 -28.39
C PHE A 44 -8.10 7.05 -27.08
N LEU A 45 -7.64 5.79 -27.02
CA LEU A 45 -6.96 5.27 -25.83
C LEU A 45 -5.69 6.07 -25.49
N LYS A 46 -4.89 6.44 -26.51
CA LYS A 46 -3.67 7.22 -26.31
C LYS A 46 -3.99 8.60 -25.71
N LEU A 47 -4.99 9.29 -26.25
CA LEU A 47 -5.43 10.60 -25.74
C LEU A 47 -5.94 10.53 -24.29
N VAL A 48 -6.56 9.41 -23.91
CA VAL A 48 -6.99 9.17 -22.52
C VAL A 48 -5.80 8.87 -21.62
N ILE A 49 -4.79 8.12 -22.07
CA ILE A 49 -3.59 7.90 -21.26
C ILE A 49 -2.83 9.22 -21.04
N GLU A 50 -2.72 10.05 -22.08
CA GLU A 50 -2.00 11.34 -22.05
C GLU A 50 -2.75 12.47 -21.32
N GLY A 51 -3.97 12.25 -20.82
CA GLY A 51 -4.70 13.31 -20.12
C GLY A 51 -5.55 14.21 -21.02
N GLN A 52 -5.41 14.13 -22.34
CA GLN A 52 -6.03 15.06 -23.29
C GLN A 52 -7.54 14.86 -23.43
N ARG A 53 -8.07 13.67 -23.10
CA ARG A 53 -9.51 13.38 -23.08
C ARG A 53 -9.95 12.72 -21.79
N ASN A 54 -11.19 13.03 -21.41
CA ASN A 54 -11.90 12.41 -20.31
C ASN A 54 -12.90 11.37 -20.85
N LEU A 55 -13.26 10.43 -19.98
CA LEU A 55 -14.20 9.35 -20.29
C LEU A 55 -15.59 9.74 -19.81
N SER A 56 -16.55 9.77 -20.72
CA SER A 56 -17.98 9.81 -20.40
C SER A 56 -18.50 8.43 -19.97
N LYS A 57 -19.68 8.37 -19.37
CA LYS A 57 -20.33 7.11 -18.95
C LYS A 57 -20.43 6.08 -20.10
N ASP A 58 -20.84 6.52 -21.28
CA ASP A 58 -20.92 5.66 -22.47
C ASP A 58 -19.53 5.15 -22.90
N SER A 59 -18.52 6.00 -22.79
CA SER A 59 -17.14 5.62 -23.09
C SER A 59 -16.66 4.58 -22.08
N VAL A 60 -16.89 4.79 -20.79
CA VAL A 60 -16.56 3.83 -19.73
C VAL A 60 -17.17 2.46 -20.04
N PHE A 61 -18.44 2.39 -20.41
CA PHE A 61 -19.08 1.13 -20.78
C PHE A 61 -18.40 0.43 -21.97
N LYS A 62 -18.05 1.18 -23.02
CA LYS A 62 -17.29 0.66 -24.17
C LYS A 62 -15.91 0.14 -23.76
N PHE A 63 -15.23 0.85 -22.86
CA PHE A 63 -13.94 0.41 -22.29
C PHE A 63 -14.10 -0.89 -21.50
N SER A 64 -15.06 -0.97 -20.58
CA SER A 64 -15.33 -2.18 -19.79
C SER A 64 -15.58 -3.39 -20.68
N LYS A 65 -16.37 -3.22 -21.75
CA LYS A 65 -16.61 -4.28 -22.75
C LYS A 65 -15.35 -4.66 -23.53
N ALA A 66 -14.53 -3.69 -23.93
CA ALA A 66 -13.30 -3.94 -24.70
C ALA A 66 -12.19 -4.60 -23.88
N LEU A 67 -12.11 -4.25 -22.59
CA LEU A 67 -11.19 -4.82 -21.61
C LEU A 67 -11.65 -6.22 -21.16
N GLY A 68 -12.96 -6.48 -21.24
CA GLY A 68 -13.56 -7.77 -20.87
C GLY A 68 -13.82 -7.87 -19.37
N PHE A 69 -14.20 -6.76 -18.75
CA PHE A 69 -14.47 -6.70 -17.32
C PHE A 69 -15.76 -7.43 -16.94
N ASN A 70 -15.71 -8.07 -15.77
CA ASN A 70 -16.88 -8.57 -15.09
C ASN A 70 -17.71 -7.42 -14.50
N LYS A 71 -18.95 -7.68 -14.09
CA LYS A 71 -19.85 -6.65 -13.52
C LYS A 71 -19.20 -5.88 -12.36
N ARG A 72 -18.56 -6.58 -11.43
CA ARG A 72 -17.86 -5.97 -10.28
C ARG A 72 -16.69 -5.09 -10.70
N GLU A 73 -15.90 -5.51 -11.68
CA GLU A 73 -14.76 -4.76 -12.20
C GLU A 73 -15.22 -3.53 -12.98
N ALA A 74 -16.29 -3.66 -13.77
CA ALA A 74 -16.89 -2.57 -14.51
C ALA A 74 -17.43 -1.47 -13.57
N GLU A 75 -18.14 -1.85 -12.51
CA GLU A 75 -18.61 -0.92 -11.48
C GLU A 75 -17.45 -0.23 -10.76
N TYR A 76 -16.39 -0.96 -10.43
CA TYR A 76 -15.19 -0.38 -9.83
C TYR A 76 -14.51 0.61 -10.79
N PHE A 77 -14.29 0.23 -12.04
CA PHE A 77 -13.68 1.07 -13.06
C PHE A 77 -14.48 2.34 -13.30
N GLU A 78 -15.81 2.25 -13.35
CA GLU A 78 -16.68 3.42 -13.47
C GLU A 78 -16.49 4.39 -12.31
N ASN A 79 -16.56 3.92 -11.06
CA ASN A 79 -16.33 4.75 -9.88
C ASN A 79 -14.91 5.34 -9.86
N LEU A 80 -13.91 4.58 -10.32
CA LEU A 80 -12.51 5.02 -10.37
C LEU A 80 -12.33 6.16 -11.37
N VAL A 81 -12.96 6.05 -12.53
CA VAL A 81 -12.92 7.09 -13.56
C VAL A 81 -13.56 8.38 -13.05
N PHE A 82 -14.76 8.30 -12.48
CA PHE A 82 -15.46 9.49 -11.98
C PHE A 82 -14.77 10.11 -10.76
N PHE A 83 -14.21 9.29 -9.86
CA PHE A 83 -13.37 9.77 -8.76
C PHE A 83 -12.17 10.60 -9.22
N ASN A 84 -11.51 10.19 -10.30
CA ASN A 84 -10.36 10.90 -10.84
C ASN A 84 -10.74 12.14 -11.67
N GLN A 85 -11.99 12.23 -12.15
CA GLN A 85 -12.48 13.36 -12.93
C GLN A 85 -13.25 14.41 -12.11
N SER A 86 -13.77 14.04 -10.94
CA SER A 86 -14.54 14.93 -10.06
C SER A 86 -13.68 16.11 -9.58
N LYS A 87 -14.27 17.31 -9.61
CA LYS A 87 -13.60 18.55 -9.15
C LYS A 87 -13.96 18.91 -7.72
N THR A 88 -15.21 18.62 -7.32
CA THR A 88 -15.70 18.95 -5.98
C THR A 88 -15.32 17.87 -4.99
N LEU A 89 -15.04 18.27 -3.75
CA LEU A 89 -14.67 17.35 -2.68
C LEU A 89 -15.83 16.39 -2.35
N GLU A 90 -17.06 16.88 -2.43
CA GLU A 90 -18.28 16.10 -2.14
C GLU A 90 -18.44 14.93 -3.13
N GLU A 91 -18.37 15.19 -4.44
CA GLU A 91 -18.42 14.15 -5.47
C GLU A 91 -17.27 13.17 -5.31
N LYS A 92 -16.06 13.69 -5.08
CA LYS A 92 -14.87 12.86 -4.90
C LYS A 92 -15.02 11.91 -3.71
N ASN A 93 -15.54 12.40 -2.58
CA ASN A 93 -15.82 11.58 -1.39
C ASN A 93 -16.90 10.53 -1.66
N ALA A 94 -17.95 10.88 -2.41
CA ALA A 94 -19.01 9.94 -2.78
C ALA A 94 -18.44 8.77 -3.59
N TYR A 95 -17.67 9.03 -4.67
CA TYR A 95 -17.06 7.97 -5.46
C TYR A 95 -15.99 7.19 -4.69
N LEU A 96 -15.21 7.86 -3.83
CA LEU A 96 -14.25 7.19 -2.97
C LEU A 96 -14.93 6.20 -2.02
N SER A 97 -16.05 6.59 -1.41
CA SER A 97 -16.82 5.72 -0.52
C SER A 97 -17.31 4.46 -1.25
N ASN A 98 -17.70 4.58 -2.52
CA ASN A 98 -18.08 3.44 -3.35
C ASN A 98 -16.86 2.56 -3.69
N LEU A 99 -15.72 3.16 -4.03
CA LEU A 99 -14.47 2.42 -4.30
C LEU A 99 -14.02 1.57 -3.10
N MET A 100 -14.16 2.11 -1.89
CA MET A 100 -13.78 1.41 -0.65
C MET A 100 -14.62 0.15 -0.41
N ARG A 101 -15.83 0.03 -0.99
CA ARG A 101 -16.66 -1.19 -0.88
C ARG A 101 -16.06 -2.38 -1.65
N PHE A 102 -15.26 -2.11 -2.68
CA PHE A 102 -14.66 -3.13 -3.53
C PHE A 102 -13.29 -3.58 -3.03
N ARG A 103 -12.55 -2.70 -2.34
CA ARG A 103 -11.38 -3.13 -1.58
C ARG A 103 -11.90 -4.02 -0.46
N GLY A 104 -11.62 -5.32 -0.57
CA GLY A 104 -11.96 -6.28 0.48
C GLY A 104 -11.53 -5.72 1.83
N ARG A 105 -12.31 -5.99 2.89
CA ARG A 105 -11.92 -5.64 4.26
C ARG A 105 -10.43 -5.97 4.39
N VAL A 106 -9.61 -4.95 4.62
CA VAL A 106 -8.24 -5.17 5.07
C VAL A 106 -8.42 -6.02 6.30
N ASP A 107 -8.04 -7.28 6.20
CA ASP A 107 -8.28 -8.24 7.27
C ASP A 107 -7.55 -7.67 8.49
N PRO A 108 -8.26 -7.20 9.54
CA PRO A 108 -7.58 -6.66 10.70
C PRO A 108 -6.68 -7.70 11.36
N ALA A 109 -6.88 -8.99 11.03
CA ALA A 109 -5.99 -10.09 11.39
C ALA A 109 -4.58 -10.03 10.75
N LYS A 110 -4.34 -9.18 9.74
CA LYS A 110 -2.99 -8.88 9.25
C LYS A 110 -2.18 -8.02 10.21
N ILE A 111 -2.83 -7.31 11.14
CA ILE A 111 -2.14 -6.75 12.29
C ILE A 111 -1.88 -7.92 13.21
N GLU A 112 -0.62 -8.33 13.33
CA GLU A 112 -0.24 -9.40 14.26
C GLU A 112 -0.71 -8.96 15.67
N ARG A 113 -1.22 -9.87 16.50
CA ARG A 113 -1.76 -9.53 17.84
C ARG A 113 -0.76 -8.72 18.69
N SER A 114 0.53 -8.94 18.46
CA SER A 114 1.68 -8.22 19.01
C SER A 114 1.70 -6.73 18.60
N GLU A 115 1.42 -6.43 17.34
CA GLU A 115 1.36 -5.07 16.77
C GLU A 115 0.08 -4.36 17.21
N TYR A 116 -1.03 -5.10 17.37
CA TYR A 116 -2.29 -4.49 17.82
C TYR A 116 -2.15 -3.87 19.21
N ALA A 117 -1.53 -4.58 20.16
CA ALA A 117 -1.29 -4.03 21.51
C ALA A 117 -0.46 -2.74 21.44
N TYR A 118 0.56 -2.70 20.59
CA TYR A 118 1.39 -1.51 20.38
C TYR A 118 0.61 -0.32 19.79
N PHE A 119 -0.28 -0.55 18.83
CA PHE A 119 -1.10 0.51 18.23
C PHE A 119 -2.44 0.75 18.95
N SER A 120 -2.76 -0.03 19.99
CA SER A 120 -4.04 0.05 20.70
C SER A 120 -4.22 1.36 21.45
N GLN A 121 -3.12 1.98 21.87
CA GLN A 121 -3.11 3.23 22.60
C GLN A 121 -2.16 4.21 21.93
N TRP A 122 -2.63 5.44 21.72
CA TRP A 122 -1.87 6.50 21.05
C TRP A 122 -0.53 6.82 21.76
N TYR A 123 -0.45 6.59 23.07
CA TYR A 123 0.74 6.93 23.87
C TYR A 123 1.86 5.89 23.78
N HIS A 124 1.61 4.64 23.39
CA HIS A 124 2.65 3.63 23.22
C HIS A 124 3.74 4.02 22.19
N PRO A 125 3.39 4.44 20.95
CA PRO A 125 4.41 4.92 20.00
C PRO A 125 5.08 6.21 20.47
N VAL A 126 4.34 7.13 21.12
CA VAL A 126 4.90 8.39 21.64
C VAL A 126 5.94 8.15 22.72
N ILE A 127 5.65 7.27 23.69
CA ILE A 127 6.59 6.91 24.77
C ILE A 127 7.83 6.21 24.19
N ARG A 128 7.66 5.29 23.22
CA ARG A 128 8.79 4.62 22.57
C ARG A 128 9.73 5.61 21.89
N GLU A 129 9.19 6.58 21.16
CA GLU A 129 10.00 7.61 20.49
C GLU A 129 10.63 8.58 21.50
N LEU A 130 9.94 8.93 22.59
CA LEU A 130 10.54 9.70 23.69
C LEU A 130 11.73 8.97 24.33
N ILE A 131 11.61 7.67 24.57
CA ILE A 131 12.71 6.87 25.14
C ILE A 131 13.88 6.77 24.15
N ALA A 132 13.61 6.69 22.84
CA ALA A 132 14.64 6.59 21.82
C ALA A 132 15.35 7.93 21.52
N SER A 133 14.68 9.06 21.75
CA SER A 133 15.20 10.41 21.47
C SER A 133 15.92 11.05 22.66
N VAL A 134 15.71 10.56 23.87
CA VAL A 134 16.40 11.04 25.07
C VAL A 134 17.65 10.21 25.30
N ASP A 135 18.81 10.85 25.25
CA ASP A 135 20.07 10.25 25.67
C ASP A 135 20.06 10.14 27.21
N PHE A 136 19.65 8.99 27.71
CA PHE A 136 19.77 8.68 29.14
C PHE A 136 21.24 8.44 29.44
N GLY A 137 21.95 9.53 29.77
CA GLY A 137 23.35 9.51 30.16
C GLY A 137 23.64 8.42 31.17
N ALA A 138 24.52 7.49 30.79
CA ALA A 138 25.33 6.64 31.65
C ALA A 138 24.60 5.87 32.79
N HIS A 139 23.55 5.11 32.46
CA HIS A 139 23.36 3.78 33.06
C HIS A 139 22.46 2.94 32.14
N ARG A 140 23.05 2.19 31.21
CA ARG A 140 22.33 1.19 30.40
C ARG A 140 21.91 0.03 31.29
N ALA A 141 20.87 0.22 32.11
CA ALA A 141 20.10 -0.88 32.65
C ALA A 141 19.45 -1.58 31.44
N CYS A 142 20.05 -2.69 31.01
CA CYS A 142 19.50 -3.53 29.96
C CYS A 142 18.09 -3.95 30.37
N LEU A 143 17.06 -3.36 29.77
CA LEU A 143 15.71 -3.91 29.86
C LEU A 143 15.70 -5.20 29.01
N PRO A 144 15.41 -6.37 29.60
CA PRO A 144 15.43 -7.61 28.88
C PRO A 144 14.23 -7.63 27.92
N VAL A 145 14.47 -7.34 26.65
CA VAL A 145 13.54 -7.69 25.59
C VAL A 145 13.62 -9.21 25.47
N HIS A 146 12.64 -9.91 26.02
CA HIS A 146 12.44 -11.33 25.75
C HIS A 146 12.11 -11.52 24.26
N ARG A 147 13.14 -11.61 23.43
CA ARG A 147 13.12 -12.39 22.18
C ARG A 147 14.14 -13.50 22.32
N GLY A 148 13.67 -14.72 22.05
CA GLY A 148 14.45 -15.93 22.15
C GLY A 148 15.84 -15.81 21.53
N LYS A 149 16.84 -16.16 22.34
CA LYS A 149 18.16 -16.66 21.95
C LYS A 149 18.89 -15.83 20.89
N ARG A 150 19.37 -14.66 21.31
CA ARG A 150 20.76 -14.18 21.20
C ARG A 150 20.78 -12.66 21.47
N CYS A 151 21.23 -12.28 22.66
CA CYS A 151 21.66 -10.91 22.92
C CYS A 151 23.01 -10.70 22.21
N ALA A 152 22.97 -10.16 20.99
CA ALA A 152 24.16 -9.57 20.39
C ALA A 152 24.31 -8.15 20.96
N LEU A 153 25.32 -7.94 21.79
CA LEU A 153 25.73 -6.61 22.22
C LEU A 153 26.39 -5.91 21.03
N LEU A 154 25.70 -4.97 20.42
CA LEU A 154 26.33 -3.97 19.54
C LEU A 154 26.78 -2.81 20.42
N PHE A 155 28.02 -2.91 20.90
CA PHE A 155 28.81 -1.75 21.30
C PHE A 155 29.77 -1.45 20.14
N ASP A 156 29.52 -0.32 19.49
CA ASP A 156 30.49 0.41 18.65
C ASP A 156 31.22 -0.41 17.56
N GLY A 157 30.46 -1.21 16.79
CA GLY A 157 30.94 -1.78 15.53
C GLY A 157 32.15 -2.73 15.60
N ARG A 158 32.58 -3.20 16.77
CA ARG A 158 33.63 -4.22 16.90
C ARG A 158 33.25 -5.30 17.92
N VAL A 159 33.32 -6.55 17.48
CA VAL A 159 33.18 -7.74 18.33
C VAL A 159 34.44 -7.88 19.16
N HIS A 160 34.33 -7.67 20.47
CA HIS A 160 35.37 -8.03 21.42
C HIS A 160 34.91 -9.23 22.25
N ASP A 161 35.50 -10.39 21.96
CA ASP A 161 35.50 -11.54 22.87
C ASP A 161 36.42 -11.22 24.04
N ARG A 162 35.84 -10.87 25.19
CA ARG A 162 36.55 -11.08 26.46
C ARG A 162 35.59 -11.31 27.61
N LEU A 163 35.64 -12.55 28.07
CA LEU A 163 35.16 -13.06 29.35
C LEU A 163 35.59 -12.16 30.51
N ALA A 164 34.63 -11.69 31.30
CA ALA A 164 34.83 -11.37 32.71
C ALA A 164 33.47 -11.25 33.41
N CYS A 165 32.95 -12.38 33.88
CA CYS A 165 32.09 -12.39 35.07
C CYS A 165 32.93 -11.92 36.26
N VAL A 166 32.44 -10.96 37.03
CA VAL A 166 32.94 -10.63 38.38
C VAL A 166 31.72 -10.53 39.32
N PRO A 167 31.81 -11.03 40.56
CA PRO A 167 30.75 -11.85 41.16
C PRO A 167 29.84 -11.14 42.15
N ALA A 168 28.77 -11.88 42.49
CA ALA A 168 27.75 -11.67 43.49
C ALA A 168 28.19 -10.92 44.76
N LEU A 169 27.47 -9.84 45.08
CA LEU A 169 27.42 -9.24 46.42
C LEU A 169 26.23 -9.82 47.19
N GLN A 170 26.57 -10.56 48.25
CA GLN A 170 25.71 -11.11 49.30
C GLN A 170 24.76 -10.06 49.88
N TRP A 171 23.46 -10.35 49.89
CA TRP A 171 22.51 -9.76 50.82
C TRP A 171 22.19 -10.79 51.89
N GLY A 172 22.63 -10.50 53.12
CA GLY A 172 22.27 -11.25 54.32
C GLY A 172 20.84 -10.94 54.74
N ILE A 173 20.07 -11.99 55.01
CA ILE A 173 18.77 -11.92 55.69
C ILE A 173 18.93 -12.70 57.00
N SER A 174 19.04 -11.97 58.11
CA SER A 174 18.88 -12.54 59.45
C SER A 174 17.39 -12.53 59.82
N ARG A 175 16.97 -13.61 60.48
CA ARG A 175 15.63 -13.84 61.04
C ARG A 175 15.30 -12.88 62.18
#